data_AF-A0A7S1RGC3-F1
#
_entry.id   AF-A0A7S1RGC3-F1
#
_cell.length_a   1.000
_cell.length_b   1.000
_cell.length_c   1.000
_cell.angle_alpha   90.00
_cell.angle_beta   90.00
_cell.angle_gamma   90.00
#
_symmetry.space_group_name_H-M   'P 1'
#
loop_
_entity.id
_entity.type
_entity.pdbx_description
1 polymer ?
#
loop_
_entity_poly.entity_id
_entity_poly.type
_entity_poly.pdbx_seq_one_letter_code
_entity_poly.pdbx_strand_id
1 'polypeptide(L)'
;HPCGGAGGPPTGAEMRLATERVRTGFSFVGLTDDWELSMCLFHAIFKVDCFVYMFMDDRQTRPDHTVPYDTAPLKGKKDVYDDVLYKEAKRWFHTQMKNHNVTEESCWDTCWRPAGLEGIINRTRKTETLSVAEWMDIISEQHY
;
A
#
# COMPACT_ATOMS: atom_id res chain seq x y z
N HIS A 1 8.95 -11.93 -23.65
CA HIS A 1 8.37 -13.21 -23.18
C HIS A 1 7.01 -12.92 -22.56
N PRO A 2 5.94 -13.68 -22.90
CA PRO A 2 4.70 -13.58 -22.14
C PRO A 2 4.95 -14.09 -20.71
N CYS A 3 4.38 -13.38 -19.73
CA CYS A 3 4.31 -13.82 -18.35
C CYS A 3 3.42 -15.08 -18.30
N GLY A 4 3.92 -16.17 -17.71
CA GLY A 4 3.22 -17.45 -17.68
C GLY A 4 4.04 -18.55 -18.34
N GLY A 5 5.13 -18.97 -17.69
CA GLY A 5 5.90 -20.14 -18.12
C GLY A 5 5.03 -21.39 -18.24
N ALA A 6 5.60 -22.50 -18.72
CA ALA A 6 4.90 -23.74 -19.06
C ALA A 6 4.14 -24.46 -17.90
N GLY A 7 4.06 -23.87 -16.71
CA GLY A 7 3.58 -24.50 -15.48
C GLY A 7 2.05 -24.57 -15.29
N GLY A 8 1.25 -23.97 -16.17
CA GLY A 8 -0.21 -23.91 -15.99
C GLY A 8 -0.64 -23.08 -14.76
N PRO A 9 -1.92 -23.18 -14.34
CA PRO A 9 -2.41 -22.49 -13.15
C PRO A 9 -1.76 -23.00 -11.87
N PRO A 10 -1.65 -22.18 -10.81
CA PRO A 10 -1.13 -22.61 -9.51
C PRO A 10 -1.87 -23.82 -8.94
N THR A 11 -1.13 -24.70 -8.29
CA THR A 11 -1.66 -25.83 -7.53
C THR A 11 -1.98 -25.44 -6.09
N GLY A 12 -2.82 -26.24 -5.43
CA GLY A 12 -3.07 -26.06 -4.00
C GLY A 12 -1.83 -26.23 -3.12
N ALA A 13 -0.82 -27.00 -3.57
CA ALA A 13 0.44 -27.15 -2.86
C ALA A 13 1.29 -25.86 -2.95
N GLU A 14 1.35 -25.24 -4.12
CA GLU A 14 2.04 -23.96 -4.32
C GLU A 14 1.40 -22.84 -3.51
N MET A 15 0.06 -22.77 -3.47
CA MET A 15 -0.65 -21.80 -2.64
C MET A 15 -0.33 -21.99 -1.15
N ARG A 16 -0.31 -23.22 -0.64
CA ARG A 16 0.06 -23.50 0.76
C ARG A 16 1.49 -23.09 1.07
N LEU A 17 2.44 -23.40 0.17
CA LEU A 17 3.83 -23.01 0.34
C LEU A 17 4.00 -21.48 0.30
N ALA A 18 3.28 -20.79 -0.58
CA ALA A 18 3.29 -19.33 -0.63
C ALA A 18 2.76 -18.71 0.68
N THR A 19 1.64 -19.23 1.18
CA THR A 19 1.01 -18.82 2.46
C THR A 19 1.92 -19.10 3.66
N GLU A 20 2.71 -20.17 3.63
CA GLU A 20 3.73 -20.45 4.64
C GLU A 20 4.87 -19.44 4.58
N ARG A 21 5.42 -19.18 3.39
CA ARG A 21 6.53 -18.25 3.18
C ARG A 21 6.19 -16.81 3.59
N VAL A 22 4.95 -16.37 3.44
CA VAL A 22 4.49 -15.08 3.98
C VAL A 22 4.83 -14.92 5.46
N ARG A 23 4.67 -15.98 6.25
CA ARG A 23 4.89 -15.97 7.70
C ARG A 23 6.33 -16.25 8.11
N THR A 24 7.01 -17.13 7.37
CA THR A 24 8.29 -17.72 7.81
C THR A 24 9.47 -17.42 6.91
N GLY A 25 9.22 -17.08 5.64
CA GLY A 25 10.25 -16.96 4.61
C GLY A 25 10.66 -15.52 4.30
N PHE A 26 9.84 -14.53 4.65
CA PHE A 26 10.13 -13.12 4.40
C PHE A 26 10.35 -12.37 5.70
N SER A 27 11.40 -11.55 5.74
CA SER A 27 11.67 -10.63 6.86
C SER A 27 10.67 -9.47 6.92
N PHE A 28 10.02 -9.15 5.80
CA PHE A 28 9.04 -8.09 5.70
C PHE A 28 8.01 -8.41 4.60
N VAL A 29 6.75 -8.08 4.86
CA VAL A 29 5.64 -8.14 3.92
C VAL A 29 4.86 -6.84 4.08
N GLY A 30 4.74 -6.04 3.01
CA GLY A 30 3.96 -4.81 2.95
C GLY A 30 2.73 -4.95 2.05
N LEU A 31 1.83 -3.97 2.14
CA LEU A 31 0.63 -3.86 1.31
C LEU A 31 0.66 -2.55 0.51
N THR A 32 0.30 -2.62 -0.76
CA THR A 32 0.20 -1.43 -1.62
C THR A 32 -0.96 -0.53 -1.24
N ASP A 33 -2.05 -1.11 -0.74
CA ASP A 33 -3.23 -0.35 -0.28
C ASP A 33 -2.93 0.46 0.98
N ASP A 34 -1.91 0.04 1.74
CA ASP A 34 -1.46 0.66 2.99
C ASP A 34 0.05 1.00 2.88
N TRP A 35 0.43 1.70 1.81
CA TRP A 35 1.83 1.92 1.43
C TRP A 35 2.62 2.69 2.49
N GLU A 36 2.06 3.77 3.03
CA GLU A 36 2.71 4.62 4.02
C GLU A 36 3.02 3.85 5.32
N LEU A 37 2.07 3.03 5.75
CA LEU A 37 2.24 2.14 6.90
C LEU A 37 3.22 1.02 6.60
N SER A 38 3.26 0.52 5.36
CA SER A 38 4.25 -0.48 4.92
C SER A 38 5.67 0.04 5.01
N MET A 39 5.93 1.26 4.56
CA MET A 39 7.25 1.88 4.65
C MET A 39 7.63 2.21 6.10
N CYS A 40 6.68 2.64 6.92
CA CYS A 40 6.91 2.84 8.35
C CYS A 40 7.21 1.53 9.09
N LEU A 41 6.50 0.43 8.76
CA LEU A 41 6.80 -0.89 9.31
C LEU A 41 8.19 -1.38 8.89
N PHE A 42 8.57 -1.16 7.63
CA PHE A 42 9.92 -1.45 7.15
C PHE A 42 10.98 -0.71 7.98
N HIS A 43 10.80 0.60 8.22
CA HIS A 43 11.62 1.40 9.14
C HIS A 43 11.68 0.77 10.54
N ALA A 44 10.53 0.38 11.11
CA ALA A 44 10.45 -0.17 12.46
C ALA A 44 11.15 -1.53 12.60
N ILE A 45 11.11 -2.38 11.57
CA ILE A 45 11.77 -3.70 11.55
C ILE A 45 13.28 -3.53 11.38
N PHE A 46 13.73 -2.76 10.39
CA PHE A 46 15.15 -2.71 10.01
C PHE A 46 15.94 -1.57 10.67
N LYS A 47 15.27 -0.65 11.38
CA LYS A 47 15.89 0.51 12.04
C LYS A 47 16.67 1.40 11.06
N VAL A 48 16.08 1.64 9.89
CA VAL A 48 16.63 2.49 8.82
C VAL A 48 15.82 3.77 8.68
N ASP A 49 16.44 4.88 8.31
CA ASP A 49 15.71 6.15 8.16
C ASP A 49 14.63 6.09 7.08
N CYS A 50 13.55 6.84 7.30
CA CYS A 50 12.54 7.08 6.28
C CYS A 50 12.98 8.21 5.36
N PHE A 51 12.89 7.98 4.05
CA PHE A 51 13.20 8.99 3.04
C PHE A 51 11.97 9.36 2.24
N VAL A 52 11.83 10.64 1.89
CA VAL A 52 10.68 11.17 1.14
C VAL A 52 10.40 10.39 -0.15
N TYR A 53 11.45 9.94 -0.86
CA TYR A 53 11.30 9.21 -2.12
C TYR A 53 10.64 7.84 -1.96
N MET A 54 10.61 7.25 -0.75
CA MET A 54 9.90 6.01 -0.47
C MET A 54 8.38 6.17 -0.54
N PHE A 55 7.89 7.42 -0.54
CA PHE A 55 6.47 7.77 -0.51
C PHE A 55 6.03 8.52 -1.78
N MET A 56 6.91 8.61 -2.77
CA MET A 56 6.60 9.22 -4.06
C MET A 56 6.21 8.14 -5.08
N ASP A 57 5.25 8.44 -5.96
CA ASP A 57 4.97 7.60 -7.11
C ASP A 57 6.08 7.76 -8.16
N ASP A 58 6.88 6.72 -8.34
CA ASP A 58 7.95 6.65 -9.34
C ASP A 58 7.43 6.26 -10.74
N ARG A 59 6.14 5.92 -10.84
CA ARG A 59 5.44 5.55 -12.08
C ARG A 59 4.26 6.48 -12.32
N GLN A 60 4.55 7.78 -12.48
CA GLN A 60 3.65 8.82 -12.99
C GLN A 60 3.15 8.52 -14.42
N THR A 61 2.41 7.44 -14.58
CA THR A 61 1.78 6.99 -15.83
C THR A 61 0.29 7.26 -15.79
N ARG A 62 -0.24 7.73 -14.66
CA ARG A 62 -1.60 8.22 -14.50
C ARG A 62 -1.54 9.66 -14.00
N PRO A 63 -2.13 10.62 -14.72
CA PRO A 63 -2.20 12.01 -14.27
C PRO A 63 -3.10 12.19 -13.04
N ASP A 64 -3.85 11.15 -12.65
CA ASP A 64 -4.82 11.25 -11.58
C ASP A 64 -5.01 9.89 -10.86
N HIS A 65 -4.62 9.82 -9.58
CA HIS A 65 -4.88 8.66 -8.71
C HIS A 65 -6.36 8.54 -8.32
N THR A 66 -7.18 9.57 -8.57
CA THR A 66 -8.61 9.56 -8.25
C THR A 66 -9.44 8.77 -9.25
N VAL A 67 -8.90 8.45 -10.44
CA VAL A 67 -9.58 7.61 -11.42
C VAL A 67 -9.40 6.15 -11.02
N PRO A 68 -10.47 5.46 -10.58
CA PRO A 68 -10.37 4.08 -10.16
C PRO A 68 -9.88 3.20 -11.30
N TYR A 69 -9.14 2.14 -10.97
CA TYR A 69 -8.77 1.14 -11.96
C TYR A 69 -10.04 0.51 -12.55
N ASP A 70 -10.25 0.65 -13.86
CA ASP A 70 -11.36 -0.01 -14.53
C ASP A 70 -11.17 -1.53 -14.49
N THR A 71 -11.94 -2.19 -13.62
CA THR A 71 -11.96 -3.64 -13.49
C THR A 71 -12.91 -4.32 -14.47
N ALA A 72 -13.68 -3.58 -15.30
CA ALA A 72 -14.59 -4.17 -16.28
C ALA A 72 -13.91 -5.20 -17.21
N PRO A 73 -12.65 -5.01 -17.67
CA PRO A 73 -11.93 -6.02 -18.44
C PRO A 73 -11.73 -7.35 -17.70
N LEU A 74 -11.73 -7.34 -16.37
CA LEU A 74 -11.62 -8.56 -15.55
C LEU A 74 -12.90 -9.39 -15.56
N LYS A 75 -14.06 -8.82 -15.96
CA LYS A 75 -15.36 -9.51 -16.03
C LYS A 75 -15.74 -10.23 -14.72
N GLY A 76 -15.36 -9.66 -13.58
CA GLY A 76 -15.57 -10.27 -12.26
C GLY A 76 -14.71 -11.51 -11.99
N LYS A 77 -13.74 -11.83 -12.87
CA LYS A 77 -12.79 -12.91 -12.65
C LYS A 77 -11.93 -12.56 -11.44
N LYS A 78 -12.05 -13.39 -10.40
CA LYS A 78 -11.23 -13.34 -9.21
C LYS A 78 -10.27 -14.52 -9.24
N ASP A 79 -9.00 -14.28 -8.99
CA ASP A 79 -8.05 -15.38 -8.78
C ASP A 79 -8.26 -15.93 -7.37
N VAL A 80 -8.71 -17.18 -7.31
CA VAL A 80 -9.02 -17.86 -6.05
C VAL A 80 -7.78 -18.17 -5.21
N TYR A 81 -6.61 -18.28 -5.84
CA TYR A 81 -5.35 -18.53 -5.14
C TYR A 81 -4.79 -17.23 -4.57
N ASP A 82 -4.84 -16.14 -5.34
CA ASP A 82 -4.38 -14.83 -4.87
C ASP A 82 -5.22 -14.31 -3.70
N ASP A 83 -6.53 -14.56 -3.68
CA ASP A 83 -7.39 -14.13 -2.55
C ASP A 83 -6.95 -14.75 -1.22
N VAL A 84 -6.60 -16.05 -1.23
CA VAL A 84 -6.13 -16.74 -0.04
C VAL A 84 -4.76 -16.19 0.39
N LEU A 85 -3.85 -16.00 -0.56
CA LEU A 85 -2.52 -15.48 -0.28
C LEU A 85 -2.55 -14.03 0.23
N TYR A 86 -3.36 -13.17 -0.39
CA TYR A 86 -3.51 -11.77 -0.01
C TYR A 86 -4.14 -11.64 1.39
N LYS A 87 -5.16 -12.45 1.72
CA LYS A 87 -5.74 -12.50 3.08
C LYS A 87 -4.69 -12.87 4.13
N GLU A 88 -3.84 -13.84 3.81
CA GLU A 88 -2.74 -14.22 4.70
C GLU A 88 -1.71 -13.10 4.84
N ALA A 89 -1.30 -12.48 3.73
CA ALA A 89 -0.37 -11.35 3.74
C ALA A 89 -0.91 -10.19 4.57
N LYS A 90 -2.20 -9.84 4.43
CA LYS A 90 -2.86 -8.79 5.20
C LYS A 90 -2.91 -9.11 6.70
N ARG A 91 -3.27 -10.35 7.04
CA ARG A 91 -3.24 -10.82 8.45
C ARG A 91 -1.84 -10.72 9.05
N TRP A 92 -0.82 -11.15 8.29
CA TRP A 92 0.56 -11.12 8.75
C TRP A 92 1.09 -9.69 8.87
N PHE A 93 0.78 -8.81 7.92
CA PHE A 93 1.10 -7.39 7.96
C PHE A 93 0.57 -6.73 9.24
N HIS A 94 -0.71 -6.91 9.57
CA HIS A 94 -1.27 -6.37 10.83
C HIS A 94 -0.65 -7.00 12.09
N THR A 95 -0.26 -8.28 12.01
CA THR A 95 0.46 -8.95 13.11
C THR A 95 1.84 -8.31 13.32
N GLN A 96 2.57 -8.03 12.24
CA GLN A 96 3.87 -7.37 12.29
C GLN A 96 3.74 -5.93 12.79
N MET A 97 2.74 -5.17 12.32
CA MET A 97 2.44 -3.84 12.85
C MET A 97 2.27 -3.87 14.37
N LYS A 98 1.45 -4.79 14.88
CA LYS A 98 1.26 -4.97 16.32
C LYS A 98 2.56 -5.33 17.05
N ASN A 99 3.35 -6.26 16.50
CA ASN A 99 4.61 -6.69 17.11
C ASN A 99 5.67 -5.57 17.17
N HIS A 100 5.61 -4.63 16.22
CA HIS A 100 6.55 -3.52 16.11
C HIS A 100 5.97 -2.18 16.62
N ASN A 101 4.80 -2.20 17.27
CA ASN A 101 4.07 -1.01 17.74
C ASN A 101 3.87 0.06 16.67
N VAL A 102 3.55 -0.36 15.45
CA VAL A 102 3.28 0.51 14.31
C VAL A 102 1.80 0.81 14.23
N THR A 103 1.49 2.10 14.37
CA THR A 103 0.21 2.76 14.10
C THR A 103 0.46 4.04 13.32
N GLU A 104 -0.58 4.64 12.72
CA GLU A 104 -0.42 5.95 12.07
C GLU A 104 0.16 7.02 13.01
N GLU A 105 -0.27 7.04 14.27
CA GLU A 105 0.24 7.99 15.26
C GLU A 105 1.73 7.76 15.53
N SER A 106 2.15 6.51 15.71
CA SER A 106 3.56 6.19 15.93
C SER A 106 4.44 6.55 14.72
N CYS A 107 3.91 6.38 13.51
CA CYS A 107 4.63 6.65 12.26
C CYS A 107 4.84 8.14 12.02
N TRP A 108 3.90 8.97 12.50
CA TRP A 108 4.01 10.42 12.38
C TRP A 108 5.33 10.93 12.96
N ASP A 109 5.65 10.55 14.20
CA ASP A 109 6.86 11.04 14.87
C ASP A 109 8.12 10.29 14.45
N THR A 110 8.02 8.99 14.14
CA THR A 110 9.20 8.13 13.93
C THR A 110 9.68 8.07 12.48
N CYS A 111 8.79 8.30 11.51
CA CYS A 111 9.09 8.07 10.10
C CYS A 111 8.65 9.24 9.21
N TRP A 112 7.39 9.63 9.27
CA TRP A 112 6.80 10.56 8.31
C TRP A 112 7.23 12.00 8.51
N ARG A 113 7.23 12.50 9.76
CA ARG A 113 7.73 13.84 10.06
C ARG A 113 9.23 13.98 9.76
N PRO A 114 10.11 13.07 10.23
CA PRO A 114 11.53 13.14 9.88
C PRO A 114 11.80 13.05 8.36
N ALA A 115 10.97 12.30 7.62
CA ALA A 115 11.07 12.21 6.16
C ALA A 115 10.55 13.46 5.42
N GLY A 116 9.97 14.45 6.12
CA GLY A 116 9.43 15.66 5.51
C GLY A 116 8.05 15.49 4.86
N LEU A 117 7.24 14.50 5.28
CA LEU A 117 5.92 14.22 4.70
C LEU A 117 4.77 15.07 5.28
N GLU A 118 5.07 16.04 6.14
CA GLU A 118 4.08 16.86 6.85
C GLU A 118 3.06 17.53 5.91
N GLY A 119 3.48 17.92 4.71
CA GLY A 119 2.63 18.51 3.68
C GLY A 119 1.98 17.52 2.71
N ILE A 120 2.34 16.24 2.73
CA ILE A 120 1.85 15.21 1.79
C ILE A 120 0.73 14.41 2.46
N ILE A 121 0.99 13.86 3.65
CA ILE A 121 0.01 13.02 4.37
C ILE A 121 -1.19 13.82 4.88
N ASN A 122 -0.97 15.08 5.27
CA ASN A 122 -2.06 15.98 5.67
C ASN A 122 -3.01 16.34 4.50
N ARG A 123 -2.58 16.20 3.23
CA ARG A 123 -3.46 16.43 2.06
C ARG A 123 -4.42 15.25 1.86
N THR A 124 -3.95 14.02 2.00
CA THR A 124 -4.77 12.80 1.83
C THR A 124 -5.84 12.68 2.91
N ARG A 125 -5.53 13.02 4.17
CA ARG A 125 -6.51 13.04 5.27
C ARG A 125 -7.58 14.11 5.11
N LYS A 126 -7.24 15.27 4.53
CA LYS A 126 -8.24 16.30 4.25
C LYS A 126 -9.19 15.85 3.16
N THR A 127 -8.71 15.30 2.04
CA THR A 127 -9.55 14.98 0.88
C THR A 127 -10.68 13.98 1.13
N GLU A 128 -10.59 13.10 2.14
CA GLU A 128 -11.69 12.20 2.55
C GLU A 128 -12.75 12.87 3.45
N THR A 129 -12.48 14.06 3.96
CA THR A 129 -13.38 14.81 4.87
C THR A 129 -13.92 16.11 4.28
N LEU A 130 -13.43 16.53 3.11
CA LEU A 130 -13.86 17.79 2.49
C LEU A 130 -15.25 17.63 1.88
N SER A 131 -16.13 18.54 2.25
CA SER A 131 -17.43 18.72 1.61
C SER A 131 -17.25 19.20 0.16
N VAL A 132 -18.28 19.01 -0.68
CA VAL A 132 -18.29 19.48 -2.07
C VAL A 132 -18.04 21.00 -2.17
N ALA A 133 -18.38 21.77 -1.13
CA ALA A 133 -18.12 23.20 -1.07
C ALA A 133 -16.62 23.51 -0.97
N GLU A 134 -15.89 22.80 -0.12
CA GLU A 134 -14.45 23.00 0.05
C GLU A 134 -13.66 22.53 -1.17
N TRP A 135 -14.19 21.57 -1.93
CA TRP A 135 -13.65 21.20 -3.24
C TRP A 135 -13.76 22.32 -4.27
N MET A 136 -14.88 23.05 -4.29
CA MET A 136 -15.08 24.17 -5.22
C MET A 136 -14.16 25.36 -4.91
N ASP A 137 -13.88 25.60 -3.62
CA ASP A 137 -12.99 26.67 -3.21
C ASP A 137 -11.54 26.41 -3.64
N ILE A 138 -11.05 25.17 -3.51
CA ILE A 138 -9.69 24.79 -3.95
C ILE A 138 -9.53 24.92 -5.48
N ILE A 139 -10.56 24.58 -6.26
CA ILE A 139 -10.53 24.72 -7.73
C ILE A 139 -10.52 26.21 -8.13
N SER A 140 -11.18 27.07 -7.34
CA SER A 140 -11.22 28.52 -7.60
C SER A 140 -9.87 29.21 -7.34
N GLU A 141 -9.06 28.71 -6.41
CA GLU A 141 -7.74 29.26 -6.08
C GLU A 141 -6.64 28.85 -7.08
N GLN A 142 -6.84 27.80 -7.88
CA GLN A 142 -5.87 27.38 -8.92
C GLN A 142 -6.09 28.05 -10.29
N HIS A 143 -7.09 28.91 -10.43
CA HIS A 143 -7.35 29.68 -11.64
C HIS A 143 -7.18 31.20 -11.47
N TYR A 144 -6.30 31.62 -10.55
CA TYR A 144 -5.77 32.99 -10.50
C TYR A 144 -4.24 33.00 -10.51
#